data_AF-A0AAU2BSE8-F1
#
_entry.id   AF-A0AAU2BSE8-F1
#
_cell.length_a   1.000
_cell.length_b   1.000
_cell.length_c   1.000
_cell.angle_alpha   90.00
_cell.angle_beta   90.00
_cell.angle_gamma   90.00
#
_symmetry.space_group_name_H-M   'P 1'
#
loop_
_entity.id
_entity.type
_entity.pdbx_description
1 polymer ?
#
loop_
_entity_poly.entity_id
_entity_poly.type
_entity_poly.pdbx_seq_one_letter_code
_entity_poly.pdbx_strand_id
1 'polypeptide(L)'
;MPLPTYRQLTERTDAPAGSSWHLFTDHPDRGMANFAGPHQIRRAADSVTRGLAFNLDYALDAFDPPMSKARGIPQHHITAKHDQARDDHLDNFHLQATTQIDGLRHRRASGHGFYNGVPDDEITPRSPRLGVQLWAEEPMAGRGLLIDIDGLFRERGTVLHHQEAPALTPDLLDDALAAQGYKVEPGDLVMVHTGWAHWYLTTTPEQRTESRAGRRATGFAQTRGFAAWCWDHRIALMATDTFAVEVLPVMPDSDFHDSAPEDGGMMHQELIARLGLALGELWNLTALVQDSRITGHWDSLLTVKPLNLTGGVGSPANATALR
;
A
#
# COMPACT_ATOMS: atom_id res chain seq x y z
N MET A 1 -19.65 -18.13 -9.32
CA MET A 1 -20.24 -16.99 -10.04
C MET A 1 -19.15 -15.95 -10.25
N PRO A 2 -19.16 -15.16 -11.34
CA PRO A 2 -18.20 -14.08 -11.50
C PRO A 2 -18.36 -13.06 -10.36
N LEU A 3 -17.25 -12.48 -9.91
CA LEU A 3 -17.29 -11.40 -8.92
C LEU A 3 -18.00 -10.16 -9.50
N PRO A 4 -18.81 -9.46 -8.70
CA PRO A 4 -19.50 -8.24 -9.11
C PRO A 4 -18.53 -7.11 -9.46
N THR A 5 -18.96 -6.16 -10.29
CA THR A 5 -18.26 -4.87 -10.47
C THR A 5 -18.41 -3.99 -9.23
N TYR A 6 -17.61 -2.93 -9.10
CA TYR A 6 -17.72 -2.01 -7.98
C TYR A 6 -19.09 -1.33 -7.93
N ARG A 7 -19.64 -0.97 -9.10
CA ARG A 7 -21.02 -0.47 -9.20
C ARG A 7 -22.01 -1.47 -8.59
N GLN A 8 -21.90 -2.75 -8.92
CA GLN A 8 -22.76 -3.78 -8.33
C GLN A 8 -22.50 -3.94 -6.83
N LEU A 9 -21.27 -3.74 -6.33
CA LEU A 9 -21.01 -3.69 -4.89
C LEU A 9 -21.78 -2.56 -4.20
N THR A 10 -21.87 -1.38 -4.82
CA THR A 10 -22.62 -0.24 -4.24
C THR A 10 -24.12 -0.48 -4.14
N GLU A 11 -24.66 -1.46 -4.86
CA GLU A 11 -26.08 -1.83 -4.89
C GLU A 11 -26.39 -3.01 -3.94
N ARG A 12 -25.38 -3.59 -3.27
CA ARG A 12 -25.56 -4.72 -2.35
C ARG A 12 -26.32 -4.32 -1.09
N THR A 13 -27.18 -5.23 -0.64
CA THR A 13 -27.96 -5.09 0.61
C THR A 13 -27.69 -6.20 1.63
N ASP A 14 -26.92 -7.23 1.23
CA ASP A 14 -26.52 -8.36 2.07
C ASP A 14 -25.30 -8.07 2.96
N ALA A 15 -24.60 -6.98 2.67
CA ALA A 15 -23.45 -6.45 3.39
C ALA A 15 -23.42 -4.92 3.24
N PRO A 16 -22.53 -4.17 3.92
CA PRO A 16 -22.40 -2.73 3.70
C PRO A 16 -22.17 -2.42 2.21
N ALA A 17 -22.92 -1.46 1.66
CA ALA A 17 -22.81 -1.06 0.26
C ALA A 17 -21.36 -0.68 -0.10
N GLY A 18 -20.90 -1.12 -1.28
CA GLY A 18 -19.54 -0.91 -1.77
C GLY A 18 -18.50 -1.87 -1.19
N SER A 19 -18.90 -2.87 -0.39
CA SER A 19 -17.97 -3.83 0.22
C SER A 19 -17.86 -5.15 -0.54
N SER A 20 -16.67 -5.74 -0.51
CA SER A 20 -16.40 -7.08 -1.02
C SER A 20 -16.72 -8.18 0.00
N TRP A 21 -17.45 -7.85 1.06
CA TRP A 21 -17.65 -8.75 2.19
C TRP A 21 -18.31 -10.06 1.77
N HIS A 22 -17.81 -11.15 2.33
CA HIS A 22 -18.26 -12.52 2.12
C HIS A 22 -18.12 -13.05 0.68
N LEU A 23 -17.41 -12.34 -0.21
CA LEU A 23 -17.18 -12.78 -1.59
C LEU A 23 -16.01 -13.76 -1.74
N PHE A 24 -14.99 -13.67 -0.88
CA PHE A 24 -13.89 -14.62 -0.83
C PHE A 24 -14.22 -15.72 0.19
N THR A 25 -14.41 -16.95 -0.29
CA THR A 25 -14.91 -18.06 0.54
C THR A 25 -13.81 -19.04 0.97
N ASP A 26 -12.78 -19.24 0.14
CA ASP A 26 -11.68 -20.17 0.46
C ASP A 26 -10.79 -19.63 1.59
N HIS A 27 -10.44 -18.34 1.52
CA HIS A 27 -9.62 -17.65 2.51
C HIS A 27 -10.21 -16.27 2.85
N PRO A 28 -11.30 -16.21 3.63
CA PRO A 28 -12.08 -14.99 3.85
C PRO A 28 -11.30 -13.89 4.57
N ASP A 29 -10.24 -14.24 5.31
CA ASP A 29 -9.48 -13.28 6.11
C ASP A 29 -8.27 -12.66 5.36
N ARG A 30 -8.10 -12.99 4.07
CA ARG A 30 -7.02 -12.46 3.22
C ARG A 30 -7.45 -11.28 2.33
N GLY A 31 -8.76 -11.05 2.17
CA GLY A 31 -9.28 -9.98 1.31
C GLY A 31 -8.85 -10.11 -0.15
N MET A 32 -8.51 -9.00 -0.79
CA MET A 32 -8.09 -8.95 -2.20
C MET A 32 -6.73 -9.62 -2.45
N ALA A 33 -5.94 -9.90 -1.41
CA ALA A 33 -4.71 -10.70 -1.56
C ALA A 33 -4.99 -12.09 -2.15
N ASN A 34 -6.23 -12.59 -2.08
CA ASN A 34 -6.68 -13.81 -2.75
C ASN A 34 -6.61 -13.76 -4.28
N PHE A 35 -6.50 -12.57 -4.88
CA PHE A 35 -6.29 -12.46 -6.33
C PHE A 35 -4.85 -12.82 -6.75
N ALA A 36 -3.89 -12.77 -5.82
CA ALA A 36 -2.53 -13.24 -6.04
C ALA A 36 -2.39 -14.69 -5.57
N GLY A 37 -2.36 -15.64 -6.51
CA GLY A 37 -2.24 -17.06 -6.23
C GLY A 37 -1.27 -17.80 -7.16
N PRO A 38 -1.28 -19.15 -7.16
CA PRO A 38 -0.33 -19.97 -7.91
C PRO A 38 -0.25 -19.64 -9.41
N HIS A 39 -1.38 -19.25 -10.03
CA HIS A 39 -1.40 -18.83 -11.43
C HIS A 39 -0.64 -17.52 -11.65
N GLN A 40 -0.89 -16.50 -10.82
CA GLN A 40 -0.20 -15.21 -10.87
C GLN A 40 1.30 -15.35 -10.60
N ILE A 41 1.69 -16.19 -9.64
CA ILE A 41 3.10 -16.49 -9.35
C ILE A 41 3.79 -17.07 -10.59
N ARG A 42 3.18 -18.09 -11.21
CA ARG A 42 3.74 -18.72 -12.42
C ARG A 42 3.83 -17.74 -13.59
N ARG A 43 2.81 -16.90 -13.81
CA ARG A 43 2.84 -15.84 -14.84
C ARG A 43 3.99 -14.88 -14.61
N ALA A 44 4.21 -14.47 -13.37
CA ALA A 44 5.23 -13.49 -13.03
C ALA A 44 6.66 -14.01 -13.13
N ALA A 45 6.86 -15.33 -13.12
CA ALA A 45 8.19 -15.92 -13.35
C ALA A 45 8.79 -15.51 -14.71
N ASP A 46 7.95 -15.27 -15.71
CA ASP A 46 8.38 -14.83 -17.05
C ASP A 46 8.98 -13.41 -17.04
N SER A 47 8.69 -12.60 -16.01
CA SER A 47 9.29 -11.28 -15.83
C SER A 47 10.75 -11.34 -15.35
N VAL A 48 11.25 -12.51 -14.91
CA VAL A 48 12.62 -12.71 -14.42
C VAL A 48 13.52 -13.21 -15.56
N THR A 49 14.16 -12.27 -16.25
CA THR A 49 14.99 -12.51 -17.44
C THR A 49 16.47 -12.12 -17.25
N ARG A 50 16.77 -11.21 -16.33
CA ARG A 50 18.10 -10.62 -16.11
C ARG A 50 18.74 -11.06 -14.79
N GLY A 51 17.97 -11.61 -13.86
CA GLY A 51 18.45 -12.02 -12.53
C GLY A 51 18.76 -10.85 -11.59
N LEU A 52 18.07 -9.71 -11.77
CA LEU A 52 18.21 -8.54 -10.91
C LEU A 52 17.19 -8.60 -9.76
N ALA A 53 17.64 -8.15 -8.59
CA ALA A 53 16.79 -8.02 -7.40
C ALA A 53 16.81 -6.58 -6.90
N PHE A 54 15.63 -6.03 -6.64
CA PHE A 54 15.44 -4.69 -6.13
C PHE A 54 14.78 -4.76 -4.75
N ASN A 55 15.50 -4.27 -3.73
CA ASN A 55 14.95 -3.99 -2.42
C ASN A 55 14.00 -2.80 -2.52
N LEU A 56 12.77 -2.94 -2.01
CA LEU A 56 11.75 -1.90 -2.05
C LEU A 56 11.48 -1.28 -0.67
N ASP A 57 12.27 -1.63 0.33
CA ASP A 57 12.17 -1.08 1.68
C ASP A 57 13.18 0.05 1.91
N TYR A 58 12.76 1.13 2.56
CA TYR A 58 13.67 2.07 3.17
C TYR A 58 14.26 1.50 4.47
N ALA A 59 15.38 2.08 4.92
CA ALA A 59 15.88 1.83 6.27
C ALA A 59 14.79 2.15 7.31
N LEU A 60 14.80 1.43 8.44
CA LEU A 60 13.74 1.55 9.46
C LEU A 60 13.69 2.93 10.13
N ASP A 61 14.76 3.71 10.03
CA ASP A 61 14.95 5.06 10.54
C ASP A 61 14.97 6.13 9.43
N ALA A 62 14.68 5.77 8.17
CA ALA A 62 14.79 6.70 7.04
C ALA A 62 13.91 7.95 7.20
N PHE A 63 12.74 7.81 7.82
CA PHE A 63 11.82 8.90 8.09
C PHE A 63 11.94 9.36 9.54
N ASP A 64 12.98 10.17 9.83
CA ASP A 64 13.22 10.75 11.15
C ASP A 64 13.09 12.30 11.15
N PRO A 65 12.13 12.86 11.92
CA PRO A 65 11.06 12.16 12.64
C PRO A 65 10.01 11.58 11.67
N PRO A 66 9.26 10.53 12.07
CA PRO A 66 8.20 9.97 11.23
C PRO A 66 7.14 11.02 10.91
N MET A 67 6.56 10.94 9.71
CA MET A 67 5.52 11.89 9.28
C MET A 67 4.35 11.91 10.29
N SER A 68 3.88 10.72 10.71
CA SER A 68 2.91 10.64 11.82
C SER A 68 3.54 11.07 13.13
N LYS A 69 2.95 12.08 13.78
CA LYS A 69 3.39 12.59 15.09
C LYS A 69 3.21 11.59 16.24
N ALA A 70 2.41 10.54 16.03
CA ALA A 70 2.15 9.49 17.02
C ALA A 70 3.16 8.33 16.95
N ARG A 71 4.06 8.33 15.97
CA ARG A 71 5.03 7.25 15.75
C ARG A 71 6.43 7.73 16.08
N GLY A 72 7.28 6.82 16.52
CA GLY A 72 8.71 7.08 16.75
C GLY A 72 9.60 6.19 15.87
N ILE A 73 10.89 6.49 15.87
CA ILE A 73 11.92 5.67 15.19
C ILE A 73 12.38 4.53 16.11
N PRO A 74 12.81 3.39 15.54
CA PRO A 74 13.38 2.30 16.32
C PRO A 74 14.69 2.73 16.98
N GLN A 75 14.90 2.28 18.23
CA GLN A 75 16.15 2.43 18.96
C GLN A 75 16.89 1.09 18.92
N HIS A 76 18.08 1.06 18.32
CA HIS A 76 18.83 -0.18 18.11
C HIS A 76 19.79 -0.46 19.25
N HIS A 77 19.64 -1.64 19.87
CA HIS A 77 20.45 -2.07 21.01
C HIS A 77 21.18 -3.36 20.67
N ILE A 78 22.50 -3.30 20.55
CA ILE A 78 23.36 -4.48 20.39
C ILE A 78 23.84 -4.95 21.76
N THR A 79 23.65 -6.24 22.03
CA THR A 79 24.10 -6.92 23.24
C THR A 79 25.15 -7.98 22.89
N ALA A 80 25.94 -8.39 23.88
CA ALA A 80 26.99 -9.40 23.71
C ALA A 80 27.07 -10.27 24.95
N LYS A 81 26.94 -11.59 24.79
CA LYS A 81 27.20 -12.56 25.87
C LYS A 81 28.70 -12.73 26.13
N HIS A 82 29.52 -12.61 25.07
CA HIS A 82 30.97 -12.59 25.10
C HIS A 82 31.52 -11.85 23.86
N ASP A 83 32.83 -11.64 23.79
CA ASP A 83 33.52 -10.86 22.75
C ASP A 83 33.22 -11.32 21.31
N GLN A 84 33.07 -12.63 21.08
CA GLN A 84 32.76 -13.25 19.78
C GLN A 84 31.25 -13.41 19.44
N ALA A 85 30.31 -12.86 20.23
CA ALA A 85 28.87 -12.97 19.96
C ALA A 85 28.14 -11.63 20.03
N ARG A 86 27.20 -11.40 19.13
CA ARG A 86 26.31 -10.22 19.11
C ARG A 86 24.87 -10.68 18.86
N ASP A 87 23.95 -10.15 19.67
CA ASP A 87 22.50 -10.21 19.47
C ASP A 87 21.96 -8.77 19.55
N ASP A 88 20.74 -8.51 19.07
CA ASP A 88 20.14 -7.18 19.18
C ASP A 88 18.64 -7.20 19.48
N HIS A 89 18.09 -6.02 19.79
CA HIS A 89 16.66 -5.74 19.81
C HIS A 89 16.40 -4.28 19.41
N LEU A 90 15.15 -4.02 19.03
CA LEU A 90 14.65 -2.69 18.68
C LEU A 90 13.57 -2.27 19.68
N ASP A 91 13.83 -1.17 20.39
CA ASP A 91 12.78 -0.49 21.16
C ASP A 91 12.07 0.54 20.28
N ASN A 92 10.85 0.96 20.67
CA ASN A 92 10.08 1.99 19.97
C ASN A 92 9.80 1.70 18.48
N PHE A 93 9.81 0.42 18.09
CA PHE A 93 9.62 -0.01 16.71
C PHE A 93 8.15 0.01 16.29
N HIS A 94 7.73 1.11 15.66
CA HIS A 94 6.39 1.24 15.08
C HIS A 94 6.36 0.64 13.67
N LEU A 95 5.52 -0.38 13.46
CA LEU A 95 5.42 -1.11 12.18
C LEU A 95 4.93 -0.26 11.01
N GLN A 96 4.40 0.93 11.30
CA GLN A 96 3.91 1.90 10.33
C GLN A 96 4.80 3.15 10.21
N ALA A 97 6.06 3.11 10.64
CA ALA A 97 6.93 4.30 10.64
C ALA A 97 7.73 4.52 9.35
N THR A 98 7.94 3.47 8.55
CA THR A 98 8.73 3.47 7.30
C THR A 98 7.97 2.69 6.21
N THR A 99 8.66 2.17 5.19
CA THR A 99 8.08 1.23 4.21
C THR A 99 7.27 0.14 4.91
N GLN A 100 6.00 0.03 4.55
CA GLN A 100 5.04 -0.79 5.28
C GLN A 100 3.98 -1.40 4.37
N ILE A 101 3.27 -2.38 4.93
CA ILE A 101 1.98 -2.88 4.48
C ILE A 101 0.99 -2.70 5.62
N ASP A 102 -0.13 -2.04 5.33
CA ASP A 102 -1.28 -1.99 6.20
C ASP A 102 -2.20 -3.19 5.97
N GLY A 103 -2.50 -3.88 7.06
CA GLY A 103 -3.33 -5.07 7.10
C GLY A 103 -4.82 -4.77 7.28
N LEU A 104 -5.64 -5.81 7.19
CA LEU A 104 -7.10 -5.70 7.30
C LEU A 104 -7.61 -5.32 8.71
N ARG A 105 -6.69 -5.21 9.68
CA ARG A 105 -6.94 -4.68 11.03
C ARG A 105 -6.54 -3.21 11.19
N HIS A 106 -5.94 -2.59 10.18
CA HIS A 106 -5.42 -1.22 10.29
C HIS A 106 -6.55 -0.17 10.39
N ARG A 107 -7.63 -0.39 9.65
CA ARG A 107 -8.83 0.44 9.68
C ARG A 107 -10.08 -0.41 9.62
N ARG A 108 -11.13 0.08 10.29
CA ARG A 108 -12.48 -0.47 10.26
C ARG A 108 -13.38 0.42 9.41
N ALA A 109 -14.48 -0.13 8.95
CA ALA A 109 -15.58 0.62 8.38
C ALA A 109 -16.42 1.23 9.52
N SER A 110 -16.68 2.53 9.44
CA SER A 110 -17.49 3.26 10.42
C SER A 110 -18.88 2.64 10.51
N GLY A 111 -19.35 2.41 11.74
CA GLY A 111 -20.65 1.77 12.00
C GLY A 111 -20.74 0.26 11.69
N HIS A 112 -19.73 -0.37 11.08
CA HIS A 112 -19.84 -1.76 10.61
C HIS A 112 -18.82 -2.75 11.22
N GLY A 113 -17.57 -2.32 11.44
CA GLY A 113 -16.50 -3.21 11.94
C GLY A 113 -15.34 -3.33 10.95
N PHE A 114 -14.40 -4.23 11.23
CA PHE A 114 -13.28 -4.53 10.34
C PHE A 114 -13.74 -5.37 9.13
N TYR A 115 -12.82 -5.73 8.25
CA TYR A 115 -13.15 -6.51 7.05
C TYR A 115 -14.03 -7.74 7.37
N ASN A 116 -15.07 -7.99 6.56
CA ASN A 116 -16.09 -9.02 6.82
C ASN A 116 -16.88 -8.88 8.14
N GLY A 117 -16.96 -7.68 8.70
CA GLY A 117 -17.75 -7.40 9.91
C GLY A 117 -17.11 -7.87 11.20
N VAL A 118 -15.78 -8.08 11.20
CA VAL A 118 -15.06 -8.50 12.40
C VAL A 118 -15.17 -7.42 13.49
N PRO A 119 -15.62 -7.76 14.70
CA PRO A 119 -15.80 -6.81 15.79
C PRO A 119 -14.46 -6.44 16.46
N ASP A 120 -14.46 -5.33 17.19
CA ASP A 120 -13.25 -4.77 17.82
C ASP A 120 -12.64 -5.68 18.89
N ASP A 121 -13.45 -6.48 19.60
CA ASP A 121 -12.99 -7.40 20.63
C ASP A 121 -12.19 -8.58 20.08
N GLU A 122 -12.31 -8.86 18.78
CA GLU A 122 -11.46 -9.82 18.07
C GLU A 122 -10.13 -9.20 17.58
N ILE A 123 -10.03 -7.86 17.53
CA ILE A 123 -8.83 -7.12 17.13
C ILE A 123 -7.97 -6.82 18.35
N THR A 124 -7.36 -7.88 18.88
CA THR A 124 -6.48 -7.83 20.04
C THR A 124 -5.12 -8.47 19.74
N PRO A 125 -4.07 -8.13 20.53
CA PRO A 125 -2.75 -8.74 20.35
C PRO A 125 -2.83 -10.27 20.42
N ARG A 126 -2.18 -10.96 19.48
CA ARG A 126 -2.13 -12.44 19.35
C ARG A 126 -3.44 -13.15 18.97
N SER A 127 -4.57 -12.45 18.86
CA SER A 127 -5.72 -12.99 18.10
C SER A 127 -5.29 -13.13 16.63
N PRO A 128 -5.62 -14.21 15.88
CA PRO A 128 -5.14 -14.39 14.52
C PRO A 128 -6.03 -13.75 13.42
N ARG A 129 -7.33 -13.54 13.66
CA ARG A 129 -8.30 -13.17 12.61
C ARG A 129 -7.93 -11.90 11.83
N LEU A 130 -7.88 -11.90 10.50
CA LEU A 130 -7.43 -10.74 9.69
C LEU A 130 -5.97 -10.28 9.90
N GLY A 131 -5.17 -10.97 10.71
CA GLY A 131 -3.81 -10.54 11.03
C GLY A 131 -2.83 -10.76 9.87
N VAL A 132 -1.79 -9.93 9.79
CA VAL A 132 -0.79 -9.97 8.70
C VAL A 132 -0.02 -11.29 8.60
N GLN A 133 -0.01 -12.12 9.65
CA GLN A 133 0.59 -13.45 9.59
C GLN A 133 -0.03 -14.35 8.52
N LEU A 134 -1.30 -14.14 8.16
CA LEU A 134 -1.96 -14.87 7.07
C LEU A 134 -1.24 -14.62 5.73
N TRP A 135 -0.77 -13.39 5.51
CA TRP A 135 0.04 -13.03 4.36
C TRP A 135 1.53 -13.39 4.53
N ALA A 136 1.98 -13.77 5.73
CA ALA A 136 3.32 -14.31 5.93
C ALA A 136 3.37 -15.83 5.66
N GLU A 137 2.31 -16.55 6.02
CA GLU A 137 2.12 -17.99 5.81
C GLU A 137 1.93 -18.33 4.33
N GLU A 138 1.14 -17.52 3.62
CA GLU A 138 1.01 -17.58 2.17
C GLU A 138 1.25 -16.16 1.60
N PRO A 139 2.50 -15.86 1.20
CA PRO A 139 2.92 -14.54 0.71
C PRO A 139 2.11 -14.02 -0.47
N MET A 140 1.96 -12.70 -0.52
CA MET A 140 1.54 -12.03 -1.74
C MET A 140 2.71 -12.06 -2.72
N ALA A 141 2.61 -12.92 -3.72
CA ALA A 141 3.59 -13.04 -4.78
C ALA A 141 2.90 -13.12 -6.14
N GLY A 142 3.49 -12.49 -7.14
CA GLY A 142 2.87 -12.39 -8.46
C GLY A 142 3.51 -11.28 -9.29
N ARG A 143 2.80 -10.84 -10.32
CA ARG A 143 3.31 -9.80 -11.22
C ARG A 143 3.22 -8.46 -10.50
N GLY A 144 4.37 -7.90 -10.14
CA GLY A 144 4.49 -6.53 -9.69
C GLY A 144 4.46 -5.60 -10.88
N LEU A 145 3.44 -4.75 -10.98
CA LEU A 145 3.29 -3.77 -12.06
C LEU A 145 3.63 -2.37 -11.54
N LEU A 146 4.73 -1.79 -12.04
CA LEU A 146 5.16 -0.45 -11.71
C LEU A 146 4.47 0.57 -12.62
N ILE A 147 3.79 1.56 -12.03
CA ILE A 147 3.13 2.68 -12.72
C ILE A 147 3.87 3.97 -12.33
N ASP A 148 4.46 4.66 -13.30
CA ASP A 148 5.31 5.82 -13.10
C ASP A 148 4.60 7.13 -13.44
N ILE A 149 3.81 7.62 -12.47
CA ILE A 149 3.10 8.91 -12.59
C ILE A 149 4.09 10.06 -12.68
N ASP A 150 5.17 10.03 -11.91
CA ASP A 150 6.22 11.04 -12.00
C ASP A 150 6.88 11.09 -13.39
N GLY A 151 7.09 9.92 -14.01
CA GLY A 151 7.53 9.80 -15.41
C GLY A 151 6.54 10.44 -16.39
N LEU A 152 5.24 10.14 -16.25
CA LEU A 152 4.18 10.72 -17.07
C LEU A 152 4.17 12.26 -17.03
N PHE A 153 4.34 12.86 -15.84
CA PHE A 153 4.42 14.32 -15.72
C PHE A 153 5.66 14.87 -16.45
N ARG A 154 6.82 14.22 -16.30
CA ARG A 154 8.05 14.65 -17.01
C ARG A 154 7.88 14.58 -18.53
N GLU A 155 7.27 13.52 -19.05
CA GLU A 155 6.98 13.39 -20.49
C GLU A 155 6.05 14.50 -21.00
N ARG A 156 5.10 14.92 -20.16
CA ARG A 156 4.21 16.06 -20.44
C ARG A 156 4.87 17.43 -20.25
N GLY A 157 6.16 17.48 -19.88
CA GLY A 157 6.90 18.71 -19.63
C GLY A 157 6.50 19.43 -18.33
N THR A 158 5.91 18.70 -17.37
CA THR A 158 5.49 19.21 -16.06
C THR A 158 6.18 18.43 -14.93
N VAL A 159 5.92 18.82 -13.67
CA VAL A 159 6.45 18.13 -12.49
C VAL A 159 5.39 18.06 -11.39
N LEU A 160 5.47 17.04 -10.54
CA LEU A 160 4.66 16.97 -9.32
C LEU A 160 5.28 17.86 -8.24
N HIS A 161 4.59 18.94 -7.90
CA HIS A 161 5.00 19.85 -6.82
C HIS A 161 4.58 19.30 -5.45
N HIS A 162 5.31 18.32 -4.93
CA HIS A 162 4.94 17.61 -3.69
C HIS A 162 4.75 18.51 -2.44
N GLN A 163 5.43 19.66 -2.37
CA GLN A 163 5.20 20.64 -1.29
C GLN A 163 3.76 21.15 -1.27
N GLU A 164 3.09 21.16 -2.44
CA GLU A 164 1.71 21.59 -2.57
C GLU A 164 0.71 20.50 -2.15
N ALA A 165 1.16 19.25 -2.00
CA ALA A 165 0.35 18.06 -1.79
C ALA A 165 -0.75 17.87 -2.87
N PRO A 166 -0.37 17.74 -4.15
CA PRO A 166 -1.34 17.53 -5.23
C PRO A 166 -2.17 16.25 -5.00
N ALA A 167 -3.47 16.36 -5.28
CA ALA A 167 -4.39 15.24 -5.32
C ALA A 167 -4.34 14.59 -6.71
N LEU A 168 -4.07 13.29 -6.75
CA LEU A 168 -4.00 12.49 -7.96
C LEU A 168 -5.36 11.89 -8.28
N THR A 169 -5.74 11.83 -9.56
CA THR A 169 -6.93 11.13 -10.03
C THR A 169 -6.57 9.71 -10.48
N PRO A 170 -7.50 8.73 -10.38
CA PRO A 170 -7.28 7.39 -10.91
C PRO A 170 -6.96 7.37 -12.41
N ASP A 171 -7.47 8.32 -13.20
CA ASP A 171 -7.18 8.41 -14.64
C ASP A 171 -5.68 8.54 -14.95
N LEU A 172 -4.88 9.09 -14.02
CA LEU A 172 -3.42 9.16 -14.16
C LEU A 172 -2.77 7.78 -14.19
N LEU A 173 -3.39 6.76 -13.57
CA LEU A 173 -2.92 5.38 -13.63
C LEU A 173 -3.04 4.84 -15.06
N ASP A 174 -4.21 5.04 -15.68
CA ASP A 174 -4.48 4.58 -17.04
C ASP A 174 -3.64 5.33 -18.07
N ASP A 175 -3.47 6.64 -17.88
CA ASP A 175 -2.59 7.46 -18.71
C ASP A 175 -1.12 6.99 -18.64
N ALA A 176 -0.61 6.73 -17.44
CA ALA A 176 0.75 6.23 -17.25
C ALA A 176 0.92 4.83 -17.85
N LEU A 177 -0.05 3.93 -17.63
CA LEU A 177 -0.06 2.60 -18.24
C LEU A 177 -0.07 2.67 -19.77
N ALA A 178 -0.85 3.57 -20.36
CA ALA A 178 -0.89 3.78 -21.79
C ALA A 178 0.46 4.28 -22.34
N ALA A 179 1.11 5.23 -21.65
CA ALA A 179 2.45 5.72 -22.01
C ALA A 179 3.51 4.61 -21.89
N GLN A 180 3.41 3.76 -20.86
CA GLN A 180 4.31 2.64 -20.64
C GLN A 180 4.06 1.45 -21.60
N GLY A 181 2.89 1.38 -22.24
CA GLY A 181 2.49 0.25 -23.07
C GLY A 181 2.03 -0.99 -22.28
N TYR A 182 1.57 -0.80 -21.04
CA TYR A 182 1.15 -1.88 -20.13
C TYR A 182 -0.34 -1.81 -19.81
N LYS A 183 -0.89 -2.90 -19.25
CA LYS A 183 -2.26 -2.97 -18.73
C LYS A 183 -2.27 -3.77 -17.44
N VAL A 184 -3.15 -3.38 -16.53
CA VAL A 184 -3.41 -4.16 -15.32
C VAL A 184 -4.11 -5.46 -15.69
N GLU A 185 -3.68 -6.56 -15.09
CA GLU A 185 -4.35 -7.85 -15.13
C GLU A 185 -4.80 -8.27 -13.73
N PRO A 186 -5.87 -9.08 -13.62
CA PRO A 186 -6.31 -9.60 -12.33
C PRO A 186 -5.18 -10.27 -11.54
N GLY A 187 -5.07 -9.89 -10.26
CA GLY A 187 -4.06 -10.36 -9.32
C GLY A 187 -2.71 -9.66 -9.41
N ASP A 188 -2.59 -8.60 -10.21
CA ASP A 188 -1.39 -7.76 -10.18
C ASP A 188 -1.21 -7.10 -8.81
N LEU A 189 0.06 -6.99 -8.42
CA LEU A 189 0.50 -6.23 -7.26
C LEU A 189 0.96 -4.86 -7.78
N VAL A 190 0.11 -3.85 -7.66
CA VAL A 190 0.37 -2.53 -8.27
C VAL A 190 1.29 -1.71 -7.38
N MET A 191 2.33 -1.14 -7.99
CA MET A 191 3.28 -0.21 -7.36
C MET A 191 3.20 1.12 -8.11
N VAL A 192 2.84 2.21 -7.42
CA VAL A 192 2.74 3.54 -8.03
C VAL A 192 3.89 4.40 -7.56
N HIS A 193 4.71 4.84 -8.50
CA HIS A 193 5.79 5.80 -8.26
C HIS A 193 5.31 7.21 -8.57
N THR A 194 5.27 8.05 -7.53
CA THR A 194 4.96 9.48 -7.63
C THR A 194 6.19 10.35 -7.36
N GLY A 195 7.28 9.81 -6.80
CA GLY A 195 8.48 10.54 -6.38
C GLY A 195 8.38 11.14 -4.97
N TRP A 196 7.31 10.88 -4.21
CA TRP A 196 7.02 11.61 -2.97
C TRP A 196 8.01 11.29 -1.86
N ALA A 197 8.28 10.00 -1.59
CA ALA A 197 9.22 9.60 -0.55
C ALA A 197 10.63 10.12 -0.84
N HIS A 198 11.08 10.02 -2.11
CA HIS A 198 12.37 10.58 -2.50
C HIS A 198 12.44 12.09 -2.24
N TRP A 199 11.43 12.84 -2.70
CA TRP A 199 11.34 14.28 -2.43
C TRP A 199 11.39 14.57 -0.92
N TYR A 200 10.58 13.90 -0.11
CA TYR A 200 10.50 14.13 1.34
C TYR A 200 11.83 13.92 2.05
N LEU A 201 12.62 12.94 1.60
CA LEU A 201 13.93 12.62 2.16
C LEU A 201 15.05 13.58 1.72
N THR A 202 14.90 14.23 0.55
CA THR A 202 15.94 15.10 -0.02
C THR A 202 15.61 16.59 0.01
N THR A 203 14.38 16.98 0.36
CA THR A 203 13.94 18.37 0.48
C THR A 203 14.55 19.06 1.72
N THR A 204 14.42 20.38 1.85
CA THR A 204 15.02 21.08 3.01
C THR A 204 14.33 20.70 4.33
N PRO A 205 15.03 20.78 5.48
CA PRO A 205 14.43 20.52 6.79
C PRO A 205 13.18 21.38 7.08
N GLU A 206 13.14 22.61 6.58
CA GLU A 206 12.00 23.52 6.73
C GLU A 206 10.78 23.03 5.97
N GLN A 207 10.93 22.66 4.70
CA GLN A 207 9.84 22.10 3.88
C GLN A 207 9.31 20.79 4.47
N ARG A 208 10.22 19.94 4.95
CA ARG A 208 9.87 18.68 5.63
C ARG A 208 9.08 18.94 6.90
N THR A 209 9.52 19.92 7.70
CA THR A 209 8.84 20.33 8.94
C THR A 209 7.46 20.92 8.66
N GLU A 210 7.33 21.76 7.64
CA GLU A 210 6.06 22.37 7.22
C GLU A 210 5.07 21.29 6.75
N SER A 211 5.50 20.39 5.85
CA SER A 211 4.69 19.27 5.36
C SER A 211 4.21 18.40 6.53
N ARG A 212 5.10 18.05 7.45
CA ARG A 212 4.76 17.26 8.65
C ARG A 212 3.81 18.01 9.60
N ALA A 213 4.03 19.31 9.80
CA ALA A 213 3.20 20.13 10.68
C ALA A 213 1.76 20.20 10.18
N GLY A 214 1.59 20.46 8.88
CA GLY A 214 0.31 20.56 8.19
C GLY A 214 -0.28 19.23 7.71
N ARG A 215 0.38 18.09 7.96
CA ARG A 215 0.00 16.77 7.44
C ARG A 215 -0.22 16.79 5.92
N ARG A 216 0.69 17.41 5.17
CA ARG A 216 0.58 17.58 3.71
C ARG A 216 1.36 16.48 2.99
N ALA A 217 0.68 15.66 2.21
CA ALA A 217 1.30 14.59 1.42
C ALA A 217 0.54 14.40 0.11
N THR A 218 1.28 14.21 -1.00
CA THR A 218 0.70 13.79 -2.28
C THR A 218 0.06 12.42 -2.13
N GLY A 219 -1.05 12.20 -2.84
CA GLY A 219 -1.70 10.90 -2.94
C GLY A 219 -2.96 11.00 -3.79
N PHE A 220 -3.73 9.91 -3.88
CA PHE A 220 -4.98 9.89 -4.61
C PHE A 220 -6.10 10.65 -3.91
N ALA A 221 -6.92 11.36 -4.68
CA ALA A 221 -8.12 12.01 -4.17
C ALA A 221 -9.08 10.94 -3.60
N GLN A 222 -9.78 11.29 -2.50
CA GLN A 222 -10.75 10.43 -1.84
C GLN A 222 -12.03 10.27 -2.66
N THR A 223 -11.96 9.43 -3.70
CA THR A 223 -13.04 9.25 -4.68
C THR A 223 -13.47 7.79 -4.78
N ARG A 224 -14.76 7.57 -5.02
CA ARG A 224 -15.31 6.25 -5.37
C ARG A 224 -14.70 5.72 -6.66
N GLY A 225 -14.28 6.60 -7.57
CA GLY A 225 -13.57 6.23 -8.80
C GLY A 225 -12.28 5.48 -8.53
N PHE A 226 -11.48 5.89 -7.53
CA PHE A 226 -10.25 5.17 -7.18
C PHE A 226 -10.52 3.80 -6.55
N ALA A 227 -11.51 3.71 -5.65
CA ALA A 227 -11.95 2.42 -5.10
C ALA A 227 -12.49 1.48 -6.20
N ALA A 228 -13.26 2.02 -7.15
CA ALA A 228 -13.75 1.30 -8.31
C ALA A 228 -12.60 0.78 -9.19
N TRP A 229 -11.61 1.63 -9.50
CA TRP A 229 -10.43 1.24 -10.27
C TRP A 229 -9.72 0.04 -9.62
N CYS A 230 -9.44 0.11 -8.32
CA CYS A 230 -8.78 -0.99 -7.60
C CYS A 230 -9.58 -2.30 -7.67
N TRP A 231 -10.89 -2.24 -7.41
CA TRP A 231 -11.74 -3.42 -7.38
C TRP A 231 -12.00 -4.03 -8.77
N ASP A 232 -12.35 -3.19 -9.75
CA ASP A 232 -12.71 -3.65 -11.09
C ASP A 232 -11.51 -4.22 -11.85
N HIS A 233 -10.30 -3.70 -11.58
CA HIS A 233 -9.05 -4.31 -12.06
C HIS A 233 -8.62 -5.55 -11.26
N ARG A 234 -9.22 -5.81 -10.09
CA ARG A 234 -8.95 -6.97 -9.23
C ARG A 234 -7.48 -7.09 -8.84
N ILE A 235 -6.87 -5.96 -8.46
CA ILE A 235 -5.50 -5.93 -7.97
C ILE A 235 -5.42 -6.65 -6.61
N ALA A 236 -4.27 -7.25 -6.30
CA ALA A 236 -4.06 -7.91 -5.02
C ALA A 236 -3.45 -6.98 -3.96
N LEU A 237 -2.79 -5.91 -4.40
CA LEU A 237 -2.08 -4.93 -3.58
C LEU A 237 -2.06 -3.58 -4.29
N MET A 238 -2.23 -2.49 -3.53
CA MET A 238 -1.93 -1.13 -3.97
C MET A 238 -0.80 -0.58 -3.11
N ALA A 239 0.40 -0.47 -3.67
CA ALA A 239 1.55 0.12 -3.01
C ALA A 239 1.92 1.45 -3.68
N THR A 240 2.34 2.43 -2.89
CA THR A 240 2.82 3.71 -3.39
C THR A 240 4.09 4.14 -2.64
N ASP A 241 4.85 5.03 -3.24
CA ASP A 241 5.94 5.74 -2.54
C ASP A 241 5.43 6.98 -1.78
N THR A 242 4.12 7.11 -1.56
CA THR A 242 3.53 8.19 -0.76
C THR A 242 3.31 7.77 0.68
N PHE A 243 3.01 8.75 1.55
CA PHE A 243 2.80 8.49 2.97
C PHE A 243 1.49 7.76 3.30
N ALA A 244 0.42 8.00 2.55
CA ALA A 244 -0.93 7.57 2.93
C ALA A 244 -1.71 6.88 1.79
N VAL A 245 -1.10 6.64 0.62
CA VAL A 245 -1.79 6.30 -0.65
C VAL A 245 -2.71 7.42 -1.14
N GLU A 246 -3.66 7.86 -0.32
CA GLU A 246 -4.53 9.01 -0.52
C GLU A 246 -3.86 10.34 -0.13
N VAL A 247 -4.34 11.44 -0.72
CA VAL A 247 -3.82 12.79 -0.46
C VAL A 247 -4.13 13.24 0.97
N LEU A 248 -3.20 13.96 1.59
CA LEU A 248 -3.44 14.66 2.84
C LEU A 248 -3.16 16.16 2.71
N PRO A 249 -3.97 17.05 3.32
CA PRO A 249 -5.20 16.74 4.08
C PRO A 249 -6.32 16.16 3.19
N VAL A 250 -7.35 15.59 3.82
CA VAL A 250 -8.52 15.07 3.11
C VAL A 250 -9.18 16.19 2.31
N MET A 251 -9.59 15.85 1.08
CA MET A 251 -10.22 16.81 0.18
C MET A 251 -11.57 17.31 0.74
N PRO A 252 -11.89 18.60 0.61
CA PRO A 252 -13.18 19.15 1.05
C PRO A 252 -14.39 18.47 0.41
N ASP A 253 -14.22 17.95 -0.81
CA ASP A 253 -15.22 17.26 -1.62
C ASP A 253 -15.03 15.74 -1.65
N SER A 254 -14.38 15.16 -0.63
CA SER A 254 -14.29 13.69 -0.49
C SER A 254 -15.67 13.02 -0.59
N ASP A 255 -15.74 11.95 -1.39
CA ASP A 255 -16.95 11.12 -1.56
C ASP A 255 -17.35 10.34 -0.28
N PHE A 256 -16.51 10.40 0.75
CA PHE A 256 -16.62 9.59 1.97
C PHE A 256 -16.86 10.40 3.23
N HIS A 257 -17.10 11.71 3.16
CA HIS A 257 -17.41 12.53 4.35
C HIS A 257 -18.54 11.95 5.19
N ASP A 258 -19.60 11.46 4.55
CA ASP A 258 -20.75 10.88 5.25
C ASP A 258 -20.50 9.45 5.76
N SER A 259 -19.68 8.66 5.05
CA SER A 259 -19.43 7.25 5.41
C SER A 259 -18.21 7.06 6.32
N ALA A 260 -17.35 8.07 6.44
CA ALA A 260 -16.12 8.08 7.23
C ALA A 260 -16.00 9.33 8.12
N PRO A 261 -17.01 9.67 8.95
CA PRO A 261 -17.01 10.92 9.71
C PRO A 261 -15.88 10.98 10.76
N GLU A 262 -15.45 9.84 11.32
CA GLU A 262 -14.37 9.79 12.32
C GLU A 262 -12.99 10.14 11.73
N ASP A 263 -12.78 9.91 10.44
CA ASP A 263 -11.55 10.25 9.72
C ASP A 263 -11.72 11.49 8.81
N GLY A 264 -12.84 12.21 8.93
CA GLY A 264 -13.12 13.41 8.13
C GLY A 264 -13.16 13.15 6.62
N GLY A 265 -13.63 11.97 6.21
CA GLY A 265 -13.74 11.58 4.80
C GLY A 265 -12.53 10.85 4.22
N MET A 266 -11.61 10.31 5.02
CA MET A 266 -10.52 9.47 4.49
C MET A 266 -11.05 8.23 3.77
N MET A 267 -10.33 7.82 2.72
CA MET A 267 -10.66 6.67 1.88
C MET A 267 -10.11 5.33 2.41
N HIS A 268 -9.15 5.33 3.35
CA HIS A 268 -8.54 4.10 3.89
C HIS A 268 -9.53 3.01 4.29
N GLN A 269 -10.63 3.37 4.97
CA GLN A 269 -11.63 2.38 5.38
C GLN A 269 -12.35 1.73 4.20
N GLU A 270 -12.50 2.45 3.10
CA GLU A 270 -13.13 1.94 1.88
C GLU A 270 -12.22 0.91 1.21
N LEU A 271 -10.92 1.18 1.15
CA LEU A 271 -9.94 0.25 0.58
C LEU A 271 -9.72 -0.97 1.49
N ILE A 272 -9.38 -0.73 2.76
CA ILE A 272 -9.00 -1.80 3.69
C ILE A 272 -10.24 -2.53 4.20
N ALA A 273 -11.15 -1.82 4.87
CA ALA A 273 -12.23 -2.45 5.61
C ALA A 273 -13.39 -2.88 4.71
N ARG A 274 -13.72 -2.14 3.64
CA ARG A 274 -14.80 -2.54 2.72
C ARG A 274 -14.32 -3.47 1.61
N LEU A 275 -13.23 -3.14 0.92
CA LEU A 275 -12.75 -3.96 -0.20
C LEU A 275 -11.81 -5.09 0.21
N GLY A 276 -11.14 -4.99 1.36
CA GLY A 276 -10.13 -5.98 1.77
C GLY A 276 -8.80 -5.81 1.05
N LEU A 277 -8.49 -4.59 0.59
CA LEU A 277 -7.26 -4.27 -0.12
C LEU A 277 -6.12 -3.99 0.85
N ALA A 278 -5.00 -4.70 0.69
CA ALA A 278 -3.75 -4.35 1.36
C ALA A 278 -3.18 -3.06 0.76
N LEU A 279 -2.70 -2.15 1.61
CA LEU A 279 -2.07 -0.90 1.18
C LEU A 279 -0.58 -0.92 1.52
N GLY A 280 0.25 -0.52 0.55
CA GLY A 280 1.67 -0.27 0.76
C GLY A 280 1.97 1.22 0.77
N GLU A 281 2.65 1.68 1.83
CA GLU A 281 3.02 3.09 1.99
C GLU A 281 4.53 3.22 2.10
N LEU A 282 5.08 4.33 1.58
CA LEU A 282 6.50 4.66 1.63
C LEU A 282 7.38 3.59 0.98
N TRP A 283 6.96 2.99 -0.14
CA TRP A 283 7.79 2.01 -0.86
C TRP A 283 8.94 2.70 -1.59
N ASN A 284 10.16 2.17 -1.45
CA ASN A 284 11.33 2.69 -2.16
C ASN A 284 11.38 2.14 -3.58
N LEU A 285 10.75 2.86 -4.51
CA LEU A 285 10.66 2.45 -5.92
C LEU A 285 11.81 3.02 -6.78
N THR A 286 12.74 3.79 -6.19
CA THR A 286 13.74 4.61 -6.90
C THR A 286 14.61 3.79 -7.87
N ALA A 287 15.19 2.69 -7.40
CA ALA A 287 16.07 1.87 -8.23
C ALA A 287 15.29 1.11 -9.32
N LEU A 288 14.10 0.62 -9.00
CA LEU A 288 13.24 -0.11 -9.93
C LEU A 288 12.72 0.81 -11.05
N VAL A 289 12.30 2.03 -10.72
CA VAL A 289 11.84 3.01 -11.73
C VAL A 289 12.98 3.46 -12.64
N GLN A 290 14.19 3.64 -12.10
CA GLN A 290 15.37 3.97 -12.91
C GLN A 290 15.69 2.85 -13.92
N ASP A 291 15.70 1.59 -13.48
CA ASP A 291 15.89 0.44 -14.39
C ASP A 291 14.77 0.36 -15.43
N SER A 292 13.52 0.61 -15.03
CA SER A 292 12.36 0.59 -15.94
C SER A 292 12.45 1.66 -17.02
N ARG A 293 12.82 2.89 -16.66
CA ARG A 293 13.01 4.00 -17.62
C ARG A 293 14.12 3.73 -18.63
N ILE A 294 15.16 2.99 -18.25
CA ILE A 294 16.26 2.60 -19.15
C ILE A 294 15.84 1.47 -20.09
N THR A 295 15.09 0.50 -19.57
CA THR A 295 14.85 -0.78 -20.24
C THR A 295 13.50 -0.86 -20.94
N GLY A 296 12.57 0.04 -20.62
CA GLY A 296 11.17 -0.02 -21.08
C GLY A 296 10.35 -1.14 -20.44
N HIS A 297 10.88 -1.85 -19.44
CA HIS A 297 10.17 -2.94 -18.75
C HIS A 297 9.58 -2.42 -17.44
N TRP A 298 8.28 -2.65 -17.24
CA TRP A 298 7.51 -2.10 -16.11
C TRP A 298 6.92 -3.15 -15.18
N ASP A 299 7.10 -4.44 -15.50
CA ASP A 299 6.70 -5.56 -14.65
C ASP A 299 7.89 -6.26 -13.99
N SER A 300 7.61 -7.09 -12.99
CA SER A 300 8.58 -7.88 -12.23
C SER A 300 7.86 -9.04 -11.55
N LEU A 301 8.61 -10.08 -11.13
CA LEU A 301 8.11 -10.96 -10.08
C LEU A 301 8.28 -10.23 -8.75
N LEU A 302 7.17 -9.83 -8.13
CA LEU A 302 7.18 -9.18 -6.83
C LEU A 302 6.81 -10.19 -5.75
N THR A 303 7.56 -10.15 -4.65
CA THR A 303 7.24 -10.87 -3.41
C THR A 303 7.08 -9.88 -2.28
N VAL A 304 5.98 -10.00 -1.54
CA VAL A 304 5.68 -9.20 -0.34
C VAL A 304 5.40 -10.17 0.79
N LYS A 305 6.31 -10.21 1.75
CA LYS A 305 6.24 -11.15 2.88
C LYS A 305 6.38 -10.39 4.20
N PRO A 306 5.25 -9.93 4.79
CA PRO A 306 5.28 -9.26 6.07
C PRO A 306 5.85 -10.17 7.16
N LEU A 307 6.19 -9.57 8.31
CA LEU A 307 6.57 -10.31 9.51
C LEU A 307 5.46 -11.31 9.86
N ASN A 308 5.86 -12.51 10.28
CA ASN A 308 4.95 -13.49 10.85
C ASN A 308 4.57 -13.10 12.28
N LEU A 309 3.79 -12.03 12.40
CA LEU A 309 3.33 -11.45 13.66
C LEU A 309 1.86 -11.78 13.85
N THR A 310 1.56 -12.77 14.70
CA THR A 310 0.18 -13.16 14.99
C THR A 310 -0.62 -11.98 15.52
N GLY A 311 -1.62 -11.58 14.74
CA GLY A 311 -2.51 -10.49 15.07
C GLY A 311 -1.96 -9.09 14.78
N GLY A 312 -0.86 -8.99 14.03
CA GLY A 312 -0.34 -7.71 13.58
C GLY A 312 -1.34 -6.95 12.71
N VAL A 313 -1.41 -5.63 12.91
CA VAL A 313 -2.29 -4.73 12.12
C VAL A 313 -1.66 -4.26 10.81
N GLY A 314 -0.35 -4.44 10.69
CA GLY A 314 0.49 -4.08 9.58
C GLY A 314 1.89 -4.64 9.84
N SER A 315 2.83 -4.35 8.95
CA SER A 315 4.23 -4.81 9.04
C SER A 315 5.09 -3.95 8.13
N PRO A 316 6.42 -3.86 8.35
CA PRO A 316 7.35 -3.61 7.26
C PRO A 316 7.01 -4.49 6.05
N ALA A 317 7.12 -3.95 4.84
CA ALA A 317 6.67 -4.66 3.65
C ALA A 317 7.54 -5.90 3.37
N ASN A 318 8.86 -5.76 3.55
CA ASN A 318 9.86 -6.77 3.19
C ASN A 318 9.60 -7.23 1.75
N ALA A 319 9.59 -6.24 0.86
CA ALA A 319 9.17 -6.36 -0.52
C ALA A 319 10.38 -6.40 -1.45
N THR A 320 10.37 -7.35 -2.39
CA THR A 320 11.46 -7.53 -3.36
C THR A 320 10.90 -7.73 -4.75
N ALA A 321 11.33 -6.91 -5.69
CA ALA A 321 11.05 -7.08 -7.11
C ALA A 321 12.21 -7.80 -7.81
N LEU A 322 11.89 -8.80 -8.62
CA LEU A 322 12.84 -9.62 -9.36
C LEU A 322 12.60 -9.44 -10.87
N ARG A 323 13.69 -9.25 -11.63
CA ARG A 323 13.69 -9.06 -13.09
C ARG A 323 14.78 -9.85 -13.76
#